data_AF-A0A1Y6CQW1-F1
#
_entry.id   AF-A0A1Y6CQW1-F1
#
_cell.length_a   1.000
_cell.length_b   1.000
_cell.length_c   1.000
_cell.angle_alpha   90.00
_cell.angle_beta   90.00
_cell.angle_gamma   90.00
#
_symmetry.space_group_name_H-M   'P 1'
#
loop_
_entity.id
_entity.type
_entity.pdbx_description
1 polymer ?
#
loop_
_entity_poly.entity_id
_entity_poly.type
_entity_poly.pdbx_seq_one_letter_code
_entity_poly.pdbx_strand_id
1 'polypeptide(L)'
;MLIDDVADAISSYVEAHPSRSLRTLSRRSGVSYSTIRRIVQKDVGEPSVEKTILPILGVFLNLKEIYSILEKNNQPMASFIRPFVGFEKKPTLDLCDLDQQIILEATGKQGTTRERIETLHGQLTGAGRLEYLLETGLLQEIDGKIKAKNLYLSNPKVVLSHIEMSARNFDIENIGRGSFYNHFIGSMSEQDFLKIKQLGKAFVDEIARVRDNPTPGKEVVVNLNILGDVFFSEEMK
;
A
#
# COMPACT_ATOMS: atom_id res chain seq x y z
N MET A 1 -0.09 -22.14 -23.97
CA MET A 1 -0.77 -20.85 -24.22
C MET A 1 -1.60 -20.49 -22.98
N LEU A 2 -2.00 -19.22 -22.79
CA LEU A 2 -2.72 -18.80 -21.56
C LEU A 2 -3.93 -19.70 -21.25
N ILE A 3 -4.69 -20.05 -22.28
CA ILE A 3 -5.87 -20.90 -22.15
C ILE A 3 -5.53 -22.30 -21.65
N ASP A 4 -4.37 -22.86 -22.00
CA ASP A 4 -3.94 -24.17 -21.50
C ASP A 4 -3.71 -24.11 -19.99
N ASP A 5 -2.91 -23.16 -19.53
CA ASP A 5 -2.57 -23.03 -18.11
C ASP A 5 -3.82 -22.71 -17.26
N VAL A 6 -4.75 -21.92 -17.80
CA VAL A 6 -6.04 -21.65 -17.15
C VAL A 6 -6.94 -22.89 -17.12
N ALA A 7 -7.05 -23.64 -18.23
CA ALA A 7 -7.84 -24.85 -18.31
C ALA A 7 -7.32 -25.92 -17.33
N ASP A 8 -6.00 -26.07 -17.23
CA ASP A 8 -5.35 -27.01 -16.33
C ASP A 8 -5.57 -26.61 -14.86
N ALA A 9 -5.51 -25.31 -14.54
CA ALA A 9 -5.81 -24.80 -13.20
C ALA A 9 -7.28 -25.04 -12.80
N ILE A 10 -8.24 -24.81 -13.73
CA ILE A 10 -9.67 -25.08 -13.49
C ILE A 10 -9.91 -26.57 -13.29
N SER A 11 -9.30 -27.43 -14.12
CA SER A 11 -9.47 -28.89 -14.03
C SER A 11 -8.94 -29.41 -12.70
N SER A 12 -7.74 -28.97 -12.31
CA SER A 12 -7.13 -29.29 -11.01
C SER A 12 -8.02 -28.87 -9.84
N TYR A 13 -8.64 -27.68 -9.93
CA TYR A 13 -9.56 -27.21 -8.90
C TYR A 13 -10.80 -28.10 -8.75
N VAL A 14 -11.40 -28.51 -9.86
CA VAL A 14 -12.63 -29.33 -9.88
C VAL A 14 -12.34 -30.75 -9.41
N GLU A 15 -11.23 -31.36 -9.84
CA GLU A 15 -10.86 -32.73 -9.46
C GLU A 15 -10.46 -32.84 -7.97
N ALA A 16 -9.95 -31.76 -7.38
CA ALA A 16 -9.48 -31.77 -6.00
C ALA A 16 -10.58 -32.00 -4.93
N HIS A 17 -11.89 -31.82 -5.24
CA HIS A 17 -12.94 -32.13 -4.27
C HIS A 17 -14.30 -32.46 -4.94
N PRO A 18 -15.03 -33.52 -4.52
CA PRO A 18 -16.29 -33.95 -5.15
C PRO A 18 -17.42 -32.91 -5.18
N SER A 19 -17.38 -31.93 -4.28
CA SER A 19 -18.37 -30.85 -4.19
C SER A 19 -18.07 -29.67 -5.13
N ARG A 20 -16.92 -29.68 -5.82
CA ARG A 20 -16.53 -28.66 -6.78
C ARG A 20 -17.03 -29.06 -8.17
N SER A 21 -17.53 -28.07 -8.90
CA SER A 21 -18.00 -28.27 -10.26
C SER A 21 -17.88 -26.96 -11.04
N LEU A 22 -17.89 -27.06 -12.37
CA LEU A 22 -17.92 -25.87 -13.24
C LEU A 22 -19.17 -25.00 -12.98
N ARG A 23 -20.29 -25.59 -12.53
CA ARG A 23 -21.50 -24.84 -12.16
C ARG A 23 -21.28 -24.04 -10.87
N THR A 24 -20.62 -24.62 -9.88
CA THR A 24 -20.24 -23.91 -8.64
C THR A 24 -19.23 -22.80 -8.93
N LEU A 25 -18.25 -23.05 -9.81
CA LEU A 25 -17.27 -22.06 -10.23
C LEU A 25 -17.91 -20.89 -10.99
N SER A 26 -18.85 -21.18 -11.89
CA SER A 26 -19.64 -20.15 -12.59
C SER A 26 -20.37 -19.23 -11.62
N ARG A 27 -21.06 -19.79 -10.63
CA ARG A 27 -21.78 -19.00 -9.62
C ARG A 27 -20.84 -18.11 -8.78
N ARG A 28 -19.65 -18.61 -8.43
CA ARG A 28 -18.69 -17.89 -7.57
C ARG A 28 -17.88 -16.82 -8.33
N SER A 29 -17.54 -17.08 -9.58
CA SER A 29 -16.78 -16.15 -10.43
C SER A 29 -17.64 -15.10 -11.12
N GLY A 30 -18.95 -15.31 -11.21
CA GLY A 30 -19.85 -14.47 -12.01
C GLY A 30 -19.72 -14.68 -13.52
N VAL A 31 -18.83 -15.58 -13.97
CA VAL A 31 -18.65 -15.91 -15.38
C VAL A 31 -19.61 -17.02 -15.79
N SER A 32 -20.19 -16.92 -16.99
CA SER A 32 -21.18 -17.88 -17.47
C SER A 32 -20.61 -19.31 -17.56
N TYR A 33 -21.45 -20.29 -17.26
CA TYR A 33 -21.06 -21.71 -17.32
C TYR A 33 -20.58 -22.13 -18.72
N SER A 34 -21.23 -21.64 -19.78
CA SER A 34 -20.84 -21.95 -21.16
C SER A 34 -19.44 -21.40 -21.49
N THR A 35 -19.10 -20.20 -21.02
CA THR A 35 -17.75 -19.62 -21.16
C THR A 35 -16.71 -20.47 -20.45
N ILE A 36 -16.95 -20.84 -19.19
CA ILE A 36 -16.01 -21.67 -18.41
C ILE A 36 -15.82 -23.04 -19.07
N ARG A 37 -16.91 -23.67 -19.54
CA ARG A 37 -16.85 -24.95 -20.24
C ARG A 37 -16.00 -24.88 -21.51
N ARG A 38 -16.18 -23.83 -22.32
CA ARG A 38 -15.38 -23.60 -23.54
C ARG A 38 -13.89 -23.38 -23.23
N ILE A 39 -13.56 -22.68 -22.14
CA ILE A 39 -12.17 -22.53 -21.67
C ILE A 39 -11.55 -23.90 -21.33
N VAL A 40 -12.24 -24.72 -20.53
CA VAL A 40 -11.75 -26.06 -20.15
C VAL A 40 -11.58 -26.97 -21.37
N GLN A 41 -12.48 -26.87 -22.34
CA GLN A 41 -12.40 -27.61 -23.61
C GLN A 41 -11.41 -27.01 -24.61
N LYS A 42 -10.77 -25.89 -24.27
CA LYS A 42 -9.85 -25.14 -25.15
C LYS A 42 -10.51 -24.71 -26.48
N ASP A 43 -11.84 -24.56 -26.47
CA ASP A 43 -12.68 -24.14 -27.61
C ASP A 43 -13.13 -22.68 -27.46
N VAL A 44 -12.17 -21.82 -27.15
CA VAL A 44 -12.34 -20.38 -27.02
C VAL A 44 -11.14 -19.71 -27.69
N GLY A 45 -11.37 -18.55 -28.32
CA GLY A 45 -10.29 -17.70 -28.82
C GLY A 45 -9.55 -17.03 -27.66
N GLU A 46 -9.43 -15.71 -27.71
CA GLU A 46 -8.77 -14.93 -26.66
C GLU A 46 -9.82 -14.32 -25.70
N PRO A 47 -10.11 -14.95 -24.55
CA PRO A 47 -11.01 -14.36 -23.57
C PRO A 47 -10.37 -13.15 -22.88
N SER A 48 -11.21 -12.22 -22.44
CA SER A 48 -10.75 -11.07 -21.65
C SER A 48 -10.10 -11.52 -20.35
N VAL A 49 -8.85 -11.11 -20.12
CA VAL A 49 -8.13 -11.40 -18.88
C VAL A 49 -8.88 -10.81 -17.67
N GLU A 50 -9.29 -9.55 -17.75
CA GLU A 50 -9.96 -8.82 -16.67
C GLU A 50 -11.36 -9.33 -16.36
N LYS A 51 -12.17 -9.57 -17.40
CA LYS A 51 -13.59 -9.89 -17.24
C LYS A 51 -13.88 -11.39 -17.16
N THR A 52 -12.91 -12.23 -17.51
CA THR A 52 -13.12 -13.68 -17.61
C THR A 52 -12.06 -14.46 -16.84
N ILE A 53 -10.77 -14.30 -17.17
CA ILE A 53 -9.72 -15.12 -16.55
C ILE A 53 -9.54 -14.81 -15.06
N LEU A 54 -9.38 -13.54 -14.70
CA LEU A 54 -9.16 -13.12 -13.31
C LEU A 54 -10.34 -13.49 -12.38
N PRO A 55 -11.62 -13.23 -12.73
CA PRO A 55 -12.74 -13.64 -11.91
C PRO A 55 -12.82 -15.16 -11.70
N ILE A 56 -12.40 -15.97 -12.69
CA ILE A 56 -12.37 -17.43 -12.54
C ILE A 56 -11.24 -17.85 -11.61
N LEU A 57 -10.00 -17.44 -11.90
CA LEU A 57 -8.83 -17.88 -11.12
C LEU A 57 -8.88 -17.37 -9.68
N GLY A 58 -9.40 -16.16 -9.46
CA GLY A 58 -9.53 -15.55 -8.13
C GLY A 58 -10.47 -16.31 -7.17
N VAL A 59 -11.24 -17.29 -7.66
CA VAL A 59 -12.09 -18.13 -6.81
C VAL A 59 -11.28 -19.17 -6.03
N PHE A 60 -10.10 -19.57 -6.52
CA PHE A 60 -9.37 -20.73 -6.00
C PHE A 60 -7.85 -20.63 -6.03
N LEU A 61 -7.26 -19.66 -6.75
CA LEU A 61 -5.83 -19.36 -6.72
C LEU A 61 -5.57 -18.12 -5.88
N ASN A 62 -4.39 -18.08 -5.26
CA ASN A 62 -3.88 -16.85 -4.66
C ASN A 62 -3.27 -15.93 -5.74
N LEU A 63 -3.03 -14.67 -5.39
CA LEU A 63 -2.57 -13.66 -6.33
C LEU A 63 -1.21 -14.00 -6.97
N LYS A 64 -0.34 -14.72 -6.23
CA LYS A 64 0.98 -15.16 -6.72
C LYS A 64 0.90 -16.23 -7.78
N GLU A 65 0.00 -17.18 -7.61
CA GLU A 65 -0.27 -18.21 -8.61
C GLU A 65 -0.88 -17.59 -9.88
N ILE A 66 -1.83 -16.66 -9.70
CA ILE A 66 -2.45 -15.92 -10.82
C ILE A 66 -1.39 -15.17 -11.62
N TYR A 67 -0.50 -14.45 -10.95
CA TYR A 67 0.60 -13.74 -11.61
C TYR A 67 1.53 -14.66 -12.36
N SER A 68 1.94 -15.79 -11.76
CA SER A 68 2.82 -16.74 -12.43
C SER A 68 2.23 -17.24 -13.75
N ILE A 69 0.91 -17.52 -13.78
CA ILE A 69 0.21 -17.90 -15.02
C ILE A 69 0.22 -16.77 -16.05
N LEU A 70 -0.05 -15.53 -15.63
CA LEU A 70 -0.11 -14.36 -16.53
C LEU A 70 1.27 -13.96 -17.07
N GLU A 71 2.29 -13.96 -16.21
CA GLU A 71 3.68 -13.64 -16.55
C GLU A 71 4.24 -14.67 -17.54
N LYS A 72 4.08 -15.97 -17.26
CA LYS A 72 4.49 -17.06 -18.15
C LYS A 72 3.92 -16.91 -19.57
N ASN A 73 2.73 -16.33 -19.68
CA ASN A 73 2.02 -16.13 -20.95
C ASN A 73 2.09 -14.69 -21.48
N ASN A 74 3.05 -13.89 -21.00
CA ASN A 74 3.31 -12.52 -21.44
C ASN A 74 2.06 -11.62 -21.47
N GLN A 75 1.14 -11.80 -20.51
CA GLN A 75 -0.08 -11.01 -20.46
C GLN A 75 0.18 -9.62 -19.89
N PRO A 76 -0.27 -8.52 -20.54
CA PRO A 76 -0.04 -7.15 -20.06
C PRO A 76 -0.50 -6.91 -18.60
N MET A 77 -1.57 -7.59 -18.20
CA MET A 77 -2.10 -7.54 -16.84
C MET A 77 -1.12 -8.07 -15.77
N ALA A 78 -0.14 -8.90 -16.15
CA ALA A 78 0.90 -9.35 -15.22
C ALA A 78 1.67 -8.17 -14.62
N SER A 79 1.99 -7.14 -15.42
CA SER A 79 2.69 -5.95 -14.95
C SER A 79 1.87 -5.14 -13.93
N PHE A 80 0.55 -5.10 -14.08
CA PHE A 80 -0.34 -4.47 -13.11
C PHE A 80 -0.39 -5.28 -11.81
N ILE A 81 -0.39 -6.61 -11.89
CA ILE A 81 -0.52 -7.50 -10.72
C ILE A 81 0.83 -7.67 -9.98
N ARG A 82 1.96 -7.53 -10.68
CA ARG A 82 3.33 -7.68 -10.13
C ARG A 82 3.58 -7.01 -8.78
N PRO A 83 3.19 -5.73 -8.55
CA PRO A 83 3.44 -5.06 -7.27
C PRO A 83 2.70 -5.68 -6.08
N PHE A 84 1.68 -6.51 -6.33
CA PHE A 84 0.82 -7.10 -5.30
C PHE A 84 1.17 -8.57 -4.99
N VAL A 85 1.98 -9.21 -5.82
CA VAL A 85 2.25 -10.67 -5.81
C VAL A 85 3.47 -11.05 -4.99
N GLY A 86 4.49 -10.24 -5.15
CA GLY A 86 5.71 -10.31 -4.41
C GLY A 86 5.90 -8.94 -3.80
N PHE A 87 5.68 -8.86 -2.50
CA PHE A 87 6.74 -8.27 -1.71
C PHE A 87 7.99 -9.11 -1.98
N GLU A 88 8.68 -8.81 -3.08
CA GLU A 88 10.13 -8.88 -2.99
C GLU A 88 10.45 -8.17 -1.68
N LYS A 89 11.31 -8.80 -0.88
CA LYS A 89 12.07 -8.05 0.10
C LYS A 89 12.74 -6.92 -0.70
N LYS A 90 12.04 -5.80 -0.94
CA LYS A 90 12.72 -4.53 -0.95
C LYS A 90 13.55 -4.60 0.32
N PRO A 91 14.88 -4.41 0.23
CA PRO A 91 15.68 -4.33 1.45
C PRO A 91 14.87 -3.48 2.40
N THR A 92 14.64 -3.96 3.62
CA THR A 92 14.10 -3.12 4.69
C THR A 92 14.92 -1.85 4.58
N LEU A 93 14.30 -0.79 4.05
CA LEU A 93 14.98 0.47 3.85
C LEU A 93 15.26 0.87 5.28
N ASP A 94 16.52 0.76 5.66
CA ASP A 94 16.95 1.11 6.99
C ASP A 94 17.02 2.64 7.00
N LEU A 95 15.82 3.21 7.17
CA LEU A 95 15.63 4.64 7.20
C LEU A 95 16.10 5.11 8.56
N CYS A 96 17.10 5.98 8.57
CA CYS A 96 17.51 6.66 9.77
C CYS A 96 16.64 7.90 10.00
N ASP A 97 16.76 8.52 11.18
CA ASP A 97 15.96 9.69 11.55
C ASP A 97 16.11 10.84 10.53
N LEU A 98 17.32 11.01 9.98
CA LEU A 98 17.61 12.01 8.96
C LEU A 98 16.85 11.74 7.64
N ASP A 99 16.68 10.48 7.25
CA ASP A 99 15.93 10.18 6.02
C ASP A 99 14.48 10.63 6.13
N GLN A 100 13.88 10.44 7.30
CA GLN A 100 12.50 10.86 7.54
C GLN A 100 12.38 12.38 7.49
N GLN A 101 13.34 13.12 8.05
CA GLN A 101 13.35 14.59 7.98
C GLN A 101 13.41 15.06 6.52
N ILE A 102 14.28 14.45 5.70
CA ILE A 102 14.38 14.75 4.26
C ILE A 102 13.08 14.39 3.52
N ILE A 103 12.48 13.23 3.80
CA ILE A 103 11.20 12.81 3.21
C ILE A 103 10.08 13.79 3.58
N LEU A 104 10.01 14.21 4.84
CA LEU A 104 9.00 15.16 5.31
C LEU A 104 9.13 16.51 4.61
N GLU A 105 10.36 17.01 4.45
CA GLU A 105 10.61 18.23 3.67
C GLU A 105 10.18 18.09 2.20
N ALA A 106 10.43 16.93 1.59
CA ALA A 106 10.04 16.65 0.21
C ALA A 106 8.54 16.40 0.02
N THR A 107 7.76 16.26 1.11
CA THR A 107 6.31 15.99 1.06
C THR A 107 5.48 17.27 0.86
N GLY A 108 6.08 18.45 1.04
CA GLY A 108 5.41 19.74 0.80
C GLY A 108 4.92 19.90 -0.65
N LYS A 109 3.91 20.75 -0.88
CA LYS A 109 3.31 20.99 -2.21
C LYS A 109 4.35 21.38 -3.26
N GLN A 110 5.31 22.21 -2.84
CA GLN A 110 6.42 22.62 -3.71
C GLN A 110 7.57 21.60 -3.75
N GLY A 111 7.60 20.63 -2.85
CA GLY A 111 8.79 19.81 -2.57
C GLY A 111 9.87 20.62 -1.85
N THR A 112 11.09 20.08 -1.83
CA THR A 112 12.29 20.75 -1.32
C THR A 112 13.36 20.84 -2.42
N THR A 113 14.54 21.37 -2.12
CA THR A 113 15.68 21.43 -3.05
C THR A 113 16.92 20.78 -2.43
N ARG A 114 17.86 20.36 -3.27
CA ARG A 114 19.17 19.85 -2.82
C ARG A 114 19.87 20.85 -1.89
N GLU A 115 19.95 22.10 -2.31
CA GLU A 115 20.56 23.19 -1.53
C GLU A 115 19.92 23.37 -0.14
N ARG A 116 18.59 23.27 -0.05
CA ARG A 116 17.88 23.37 1.24
C ARG A 116 18.21 22.20 2.15
N ILE A 117 18.24 20.98 1.61
CA ILE A 117 18.61 19.78 2.37
C ILE A 117 20.05 19.89 2.86
N GLU A 118 20.98 20.29 2.00
CA GLU A 118 22.39 20.47 2.35
C GLU A 118 22.59 21.55 3.41
N THR A 119 21.81 22.62 3.36
CA THR A 119 21.84 23.71 4.34
C THR A 119 21.35 23.25 5.71
N LEU A 120 20.27 22.46 5.77
CA LEU A 120 19.65 22.03 7.02
C LEU A 120 20.38 20.84 7.66
N HIS A 121 20.87 19.91 6.83
CA HIS A 121 21.38 18.60 7.27
C HIS A 121 22.86 18.37 6.97
N GLY A 122 23.53 19.38 6.42
CA GLY A 122 24.95 19.36 6.07
C GLY A 122 25.22 18.75 4.69
N GLN A 123 26.26 19.26 4.03
CA GLN A 123 26.61 18.91 2.66
C GLN A 123 27.08 17.45 2.51
N LEU A 124 27.80 16.91 3.48
CA LEU A 124 28.30 15.53 3.42
C LEU A 124 27.21 14.50 3.78
N THR A 125 26.53 14.71 4.92
CA THR A 125 25.56 13.75 5.44
C THR A 125 24.21 13.88 4.74
N GLY A 126 23.69 15.10 4.60
CA GLY A 126 22.40 15.38 3.97
C GLY A 126 22.38 15.00 2.48
N ALA A 127 23.39 15.38 1.71
CA ALA A 127 23.46 15.03 0.30
C ALA A 127 23.60 13.51 0.08
N GLY A 128 24.42 12.85 0.90
CA GLY A 128 24.59 11.40 0.82
C GLY A 128 23.30 10.63 1.09
N ARG A 129 22.51 11.06 2.10
CA ARG A 129 21.20 10.46 2.37
C ARG A 129 20.17 10.81 1.30
N LEU A 130 20.18 12.03 0.78
CA LEU A 130 19.30 12.42 -0.32
C LEU A 130 19.49 11.52 -1.55
N GLU A 131 20.74 11.24 -1.95
CA GLU A 131 20.97 10.35 -3.09
C GLU A 131 20.53 8.92 -2.82
N TYR A 132 20.78 8.40 -1.62
CA TYR A 132 20.24 7.10 -1.22
C TYR A 132 18.70 7.06 -1.37
N LEU A 133 18.00 8.12 -0.97
CA LEU A 133 16.55 8.20 -1.06
C LEU A 133 16.01 8.34 -2.50
N LEU A 134 16.76 9.00 -3.38
CA LEU A 134 16.47 9.08 -4.81
C LEU A 134 16.71 7.75 -5.52
N GLU A 135 17.84 7.09 -5.23
CA GLU A 135 18.20 5.77 -5.78
C GLU A 135 17.22 4.67 -5.36
N THR A 136 16.76 4.69 -4.11
CA THR A 136 15.75 3.76 -3.60
C THR A 136 14.34 4.05 -4.12
N GLY A 137 14.17 5.19 -4.81
CA GLY A 137 12.92 5.63 -5.42
C GLY A 137 11.87 6.09 -4.43
N LEU A 138 12.25 6.39 -3.18
CA LEU A 138 11.38 7.02 -2.18
C LEU A 138 11.14 8.50 -2.52
N LEU A 139 12.16 9.14 -3.07
CA LEU A 139 12.09 10.49 -3.60
C LEU A 139 12.20 10.46 -5.13
N GLN A 140 11.86 11.58 -5.74
CA GLN A 140 12.11 11.86 -7.15
C GLN A 140 12.46 13.32 -7.33
N GLU A 141 13.36 13.58 -8.27
CA GLU A 141 13.71 14.94 -8.68
C GLU A 141 12.97 15.29 -9.97
N ILE A 142 12.21 16.39 -9.94
CA ILE A 142 11.43 16.90 -11.07
C ILE A 142 11.66 18.40 -11.14
N ASP A 143 12.18 18.90 -12.27
CA ASP A 143 12.45 20.32 -12.51
C ASP A 143 13.28 20.99 -11.39
N GLY A 144 14.32 20.29 -10.90
CA GLY A 144 15.19 20.76 -9.81
C GLY A 144 14.54 20.75 -8.42
N LYS A 145 13.35 20.17 -8.28
CA LYS A 145 12.66 20.01 -7.00
C LYS A 145 12.61 18.54 -6.58
N ILE A 146 12.90 18.28 -5.32
CA ILE A 146 12.81 16.97 -4.70
C ILE A 146 11.41 16.78 -4.13
N LYS A 147 10.73 15.71 -4.56
CA LYS A 147 9.39 15.35 -4.11
C LYS A 147 9.35 13.93 -3.57
N ALA A 148 8.62 13.72 -2.48
CA ALA A 148 8.30 12.39 -2.00
C ALA A 148 7.31 11.70 -2.96
N LYS A 149 7.56 10.43 -3.29
CA LYS A 149 6.52 9.60 -3.91
C LYS A 149 5.49 9.22 -2.85
N ASN A 150 4.25 8.94 -3.26
CA ASN A 150 3.23 8.42 -2.35
C ASN A 150 3.76 7.14 -1.69
N LEU A 151 4.15 7.26 -0.42
CA LEU A 151 4.55 6.15 0.43
C LEU A 151 3.30 5.30 0.72
N TYR A 152 3.05 4.32 -0.14
CA TYR A 152 2.03 3.31 0.14
C TYR A 152 2.51 2.43 1.30
N LEU A 153 1.88 2.59 2.46
CA LEU A 153 2.10 1.76 3.63
C LEU A 153 1.37 0.42 3.46
N SER A 154 1.96 -0.51 2.69
CA SER A 154 1.35 -1.82 2.40
C SER A 154 1.87 -2.96 3.28
N ASN A 155 2.87 -2.71 4.14
CA ASN A 155 3.51 -3.72 4.98
C ASN A 155 3.37 -3.38 6.48
N PRO A 156 2.78 -4.25 7.32
CA PRO A 156 2.65 -4.03 8.76
C PRO A 156 3.98 -3.71 9.48
N LYS A 157 5.10 -4.31 9.06
CA LYS A 157 6.42 -4.01 9.66
C LYS A 157 6.90 -2.60 9.31
N VAL A 158 6.58 -2.11 8.11
CA VAL A 158 6.88 -0.74 7.69
C VAL A 158 6.00 0.25 8.46
N VAL A 159 4.73 -0.10 8.67
CA VAL A 159 3.83 0.70 9.53
C VAL A 159 4.40 0.82 10.95
N LEU A 160 4.81 -0.28 11.57
CA LEU A 160 5.41 -0.27 12.91
C LEU A 160 6.72 0.54 12.95
N SER A 161 7.59 0.37 11.96
CA SER A 161 8.82 1.17 11.85
C SER A 161 8.51 2.66 11.71
N HIS A 162 7.52 3.05 10.92
CA HIS A 162 7.10 4.45 10.80
C HIS A 162 6.53 5.00 12.10
N ILE A 163 5.75 4.20 12.84
CA ILE A 163 5.24 4.58 14.17
C ILE A 163 6.41 4.84 15.12
N GLU A 164 7.36 3.91 15.18
CA GLU A 164 8.53 4.02 16.04
C GLU A 164 9.38 5.26 15.69
N MET A 165 9.68 5.45 14.40
CA MET A 165 10.44 6.60 13.93
C MET A 165 9.73 7.92 14.19
N SER A 166 8.42 7.99 13.93
CA SER A 166 7.61 9.17 14.26
C SER A 166 7.61 9.48 15.75
N ALA A 167 7.56 8.47 16.61
CA ALA A 167 7.64 8.64 18.06
C ALA A 167 9.03 9.12 18.50
N ARG A 168 10.11 8.60 17.91
CA ARG A 168 11.50 9.05 18.19
C ARG A 168 11.74 10.50 17.79
N ASN A 169 11.17 10.93 16.66
CA ASN A 169 11.28 12.28 16.15
C ASN A 169 10.31 13.29 16.80
N PHE A 170 9.52 12.85 17.79
CA PHE A 170 8.64 13.74 18.53
C PHE A 170 9.45 14.66 19.45
N ASP A 171 9.31 15.97 19.27
CA ASP A 171 10.01 16.97 20.08
C ASP A 171 9.36 17.13 21.46
N ILE A 172 9.91 16.38 22.42
CA ILE A 172 9.46 16.34 23.81
C ILE A 172 9.70 17.64 24.58
N GLU A 173 10.72 18.41 24.21
CA GLU A 173 11.10 19.64 24.91
C GLU A 173 10.12 20.79 24.61
N ASN A 174 9.38 20.69 23.50
CA ASN A 174 8.40 21.69 23.06
C ASN A 174 6.93 21.28 23.27
N ILE A 175 6.65 20.27 24.10
CA ILE A 175 5.27 19.91 24.48
C ILE A 175 4.58 21.11 25.15
N GLY A 176 3.42 21.52 24.62
CA GLY A 176 2.64 22.66 25.09
C GLY A 176 3.10 24.03 24.59
N ARG A 177 4.19 24.08 23.81
CA ARG A 177 4.73 25.31 23.18
C ARG A 177 4.77 25.24 21.66
N GLY A 178 4.63 24.04 21.10
CA GLY A 178 4.53 23.78 19.67
C GLY A 178 4.14 22.33 19.38
N SER A 179 4.76 21.38 20.08
CA SER A 179 4.36 19.98 20.07
C SER A 179 3.16 19.74 20.97
N PHE A 180 2.33 18.76 20.63
CA PHE A 180 1.21 18.33 21.48
C PHE A 180 1.08 16.80 21.46
N TYR A 181 0.66 16.24 22.59
CA TYR A 181 0.37 14.82 22.76
C TYR A 181 -1.00 14.66 23.41
N ASN A 182 -1.90 13.94 22.73
CA ASN A 182 -3.22 13.61 23.23
C ASN A 182 -3.36 12.09 23.22
N HIS A 183 -3.79 11.52 24.34
CA HIS A 183 -3.90 10.08 24.51
C HIS A 183 -5.19 9.72 25.24
N PHE A 184 -5.85 8.67 24.76
CA PHE A 184 -7.06 8.12 25.36
C PHE A 184 -6.88 6.62 25.56
N ILE A 185 -7.16 6.15 26.78
CA ILE A 185 -7.29 4.73 27.11
C ILE A 185 -8.67 4.56 27.75
N GLY A 186 -9.46 3.64 27.21
CA GLY A 186 -10.77 3.32 27.75
C GLY A 186 -11.46 2.25 26.92
N SER A 187 -12.59 1.76 27.42
CA SER A 187 -13.48 0.90 26.66
C SER A 187 -14.57 1.72 25.98
N MET A 188 -15.04 1.23 24.84
CA MET A 188 -16.20 1.78 24.12
C MET A 188 -16.89 0.65 23.36
N SER A 189 -18.10 0.91 22.88
CA SER A 189 -18.78 -0.04 22.00
C SER A 189 -18.09 -0.12 20.64
N GLU A 190 -18.25 -1.23 19.92
CA GLU A 190 -17.74 -1.36 18.54
C GLU A 190 -18.32 -0.26 17.63
N GLN A 191 -19.60 0.09 17.82
CA GLN A 191 -20.24 1.16 17.05
C GLN A 191 -19.59 2.52 17.30
N ASP A 192 -19.24 2.82 18.55
CA ASP A 192 -18.56 4.07 18.88
C ASP A 192 -17.11 4.07 18.37
N PHE A 193 -16.42 2.91 18.42
CA PHE A 193 -15.10 2.77 17.81
C PHE A 193 -15.13 3.01 16.29
N LEU A 194 -16.16 2.53 15.58
CA LEU A 194 -16.35 2.82 14.16
C LEU A 194 -16.56 4.32 13.90
N LYS A 195 -17.28 5.03 14.79
CA LYS A 195 -17.39 6.51 14.71
C LYS A 195 -16.02 7.18 14.90
N ILE A 196 -15.21 6.74 15.87
CA ILE A 196 -13.85 7.24 16.05
C ILE A 196 -12.99 7.00 14.81
N LYS A 197 -13.07 5.82 14.19
CA LYS A 197 -12.36 5.51 12.95
C LYS A 197 -12.76 6.46 11.80
N GLN A 198 -14.05 6.79 11.69
CA GLN A 198 -14.54 7.77 10.72
C GLN A 198 -14.01 9.18 11.01
N LEU A 199 -13.97 9.60 12.28
CA LEU A 199 -13.38 10.88 12.67
C LEU A 199 -11.89 10.94 12.36
N GLY A 200 -11.15 9.85 12.60
CA GLY A 200 -9.74 9.74 12.22
C GLY A 200 -9.54 9.91 10.71
N LYS A 201 -10.40 9.31 9.89
CA LYS A 201 -10.40 9.52 8.44
C LYS A 201 -10.69 10.99 8.08
N ALA A 202 -11.72 11.59 8.67
CA ALA A 202 -12.08 12.98 8.41
C ALA A 202 -10.95 13.95 8.79
N PHE A 203 -10.24 13.68 9.90
CA PHE A 203 -9.05 14.44 10.28
C PHE A 203 -7.95 14.36 9.21
N VAL A 204 -7.62 13.15 8.73
CA VAL A 204 -6.58 12.98 7.69
C VAL A 204 -6.97 13.67 6.40
N ASP A 205 -8.24 13.55 5.99
CA ASP A 205 -8.76 14.20 4.78
C ASP A 205 -8.67 15.74 4.92
N GLU A 206 -8.93 16.29 6.11
CA GLU A 206 -8.81 17.72 6.39
C GLU A 206 -7.34 18.20 6.38
N ILE A 207 -6.41 17.44 6.97
CA ILE A 207 -4.98 17.75 6.89
C ILE A 207 -4.50 17.77 5.43
N ALA A 208 -4.92 16.80 4.61
CA ALA A 208 -4.61 16.79 3.19
C ALA A 208 -5.16 18.04 2.48
N ARG A 209 -6.39 18.44 2.80
CA ARG A 209 -7.01 19.67 2.27
C ARG A 209 -6.20 20.91 2.62
N VAL A 210 -5.74 21.04 3.86
CA VAL A 210 -4.92 22.17 4.33
C VAL A 210 -3.54 22.16 3.66
N ARG A 211 -2.89 21.00 3.55
CA ARG A 211 -1.62 20.83 2.83
C ARG A 211 -1.74 21.27 1.37
N ASP A 212 -2.83 20.89 0.70
CA ASP A 212 -3.02 21.15 -0.72
C ASP A 212 -3.46 22.60 -1.00
N ASN A 213 -4.02 23.28 0.02
CA ASN A 213 -4.46 24.68 -0.02
C ASN A 213 -3.86 25.50 1.13
N PRO A 214 -2.53 25.68 1.19
CA PRO A 214 -1.88 26.32 2.31
C PRO A 214 -2.14 27.82 2.33
N THR A 215 -2.35 28.38 3.52
CA THR A 215 -2.33 29.83 3.74
C THR A 215 -0.91 30.36 3.49
N PRO A 216 -0.74 31.50 2.78
CA PRO A 216 0.58 32.09 2.58
C PRO A 216 1.30 32.39 3.91
N GLY A 217 2.57 32.02 4.03
CA GLY A 217 3.35 32.26 5.24
C GLY A 217 4.60 31.40 5.33
N LYS A 218 5.23 31.41 6.50
CA LYS A 218 6.37 30.56 6.82
C LYS A 218 5.92 29.10 6.88
N GLU A 219 6.56 28.25 6.09
CA GLU A 219 6.32 26.80 6.15
C GLU A 219 6.92 26.20 7.41
N VAL A 220 6.18 25.28 8.02
CA VAL A 220 6.63 24.45 9.13
C VAL A 220 6.52 22.99 8.73
N VAL A 221 7.52 22.19 9.09
CA VAL A 221 7.47 20.75 8.89
C VAL A 221 6.66 20.16 10.04
N VAL A 222 5.62 19.41 9.72
CA VAL A 222 4.72 18.78 10.70
C VAL A 222 4.70 17.28 10.50
N ASN A 223 4.77 16.55 11.62
CA ASN A 223 4.54 15.12 11.67
C ASN A 223 3.31 14.88 12.55
N LEU A 224 2.23 14.35 11.97
CA LEU A 224 0.97 14.07 12.65
C LEU A 224 0.61 12.61 12.46
N ASN A 225 0.38 11.91 13.57
CA ASN A 225 0.05 10.49 13.57
C ASN A 225 -1.28 10.29 14.31
N ILE A 226 -2.20 9.55 13.70
CA ILE A 226 -3.38 9.01 14.38
C ILE A 226 -3.23 7.49 14.38
N LEU A 227 -3.23 6.92 15.58
CA LEU A 227 -3.15 5.48 15.79
C LEU A 227 -4.43 5.03 16.50
N GLY A 228 -5.02 3.95 16.03
CA GLY A 228 -6.15 3.29 16.67
C GLY A 228 -5.95 1.79 16.64
N ASP A 229 -6.14 1.16 17.80
CA ASP A 229 -6.09 -0.30 17.97
C ASP A 229 -7.32 -0.74 18.77
N VAL A 230 -7.72 -2.00 18.59
CA VAL A 230 -8.85 -2.61 19.30
C VAL A 230 -8.51 -4.04 19.67
N PHE A 231 -8.74 -4.38 20.94
CA PHE A 231 -8.67 -5.74 21.43
C PHE A 231 -10.09 -6.29 21.56
N PHE A 232 -10.44 -7.27 20.74
CA PHE A 232 -11.66 -8.04 20.93
C PHE A 232 -11.33 -9.16 21.92
N SER A 233 -12.00 -9.19 23.07
CA SER A 233 -11.96 -10.38 23.92
C SER A 233 -12.61 -11.51 23.13
N GLU A 234 -11.86 -12.55 22.77
CA GLU A 234 -12.47 -13.79 22.30
C GLU A 234 -13.47 -14.24 23.38
N GLU A 235 -14.72 -14.52 22.99
CA GLU A 235 -15.66 -15.17 23.88
C GLU A 235 -14.96 -16.41 24.44
N MET A 236 -14.69 -16.40 25.75
CA MET A 236 -14.37 -17.62 26.47
C MET A 236 -15.59 -18.54 26.30
N LYS A 237 -15.50 -19.43 25.32
CA LYS A 237 -16.43 -20.54 25.15
C LYS A 237 -16.40 -21.46 26.38
#